data_AF-A0A6I1L4W5-F1
#
_entry.id   AF-A0A6I1L4W5-F1
#
_cell.length_a   1.000
_cell.length_b   1.000
_cell.length_c   1.000
_cell.angle_alpha   90.00
_cell.angle_beta   90.00
_cell.angle_gamma   90.00
#
_symmetry.space_group_name_H-M   'P 1'
#
loop_
_entity.id
_entity.type
_entity.pdbx_description
1 polymer ?
#
loop_
_entity_poly.entity_id
_entity_poly.type
_entity_poly.pdbx_seq_one_letter_code
_entity_poly.pdbx_strand_id
1 'polypeptide(L)'
;MSIYFHAKTMGFYDTRAHGERTLWVPDPQWKRPEISVTDPAWNGPWDTPEAERPTLRVEDAQAKPPLIQVANPDCCLPPAAELQEVSEDEYQALFAAQASGKVIAVEDDRPVVVDPPEPTWAQRKLEFVAAVQGFLDQTAKAAGYDDLKNAISYADEPAVPRFQQQGQAFRTWRSLCWAFCYEQLDAMEQKTREVPSPKAFLSELPALSLPA
;
A
#
# COMPACT_ATOMS: atom_id res chain seq x y z
N MET A 1 15.00 -2.81 14.57
CA MET A 1 14.08 -3.23 13.51
C MET A 1 14.78 -2.94 12.21
N SER A 2 15.19 -3.97 11.47
CA SER A 2 15.71 -3.80 10.12
C SER A 2 14.56 -3.87 9.11
N ILE A 3 14.66 -3.02 8.09
CA ILE A 3 13.76 -2.92 6.95
C ILE A 3 14.55 -3.33 5.71
N TYR A 4 13.93 -4.12 4.85
CA TYR A 4 14.53 -4.64 3.63
C TYR A 4 13.62 -4.36 2.44
N PHE A 5 14.24 -4.13 1.29
CA PHE A 5 13.58 -4.04 0.00
C PHE A 5 13.92 -5.27 -0.85
N HIS A 6 12.91 -5.81 -1.52
CA HIS A 6 13.03 -6.93 -2.43
C HIS A 6 12.74 -6.46 -3.86
N ALA A 7 13.79 -6.23 -4.65
CA ALA A 7 13.69 -5.63 -5.99
C ALA A 7 12.77 -6.43 -6.95
N LYS A 8 12.77 -7.77 -6.86
CA LYS A 8 11.97 -8.63 -7.76
C LYS A 8 10.47 -8.47 -7.57
N THR A 9 10.01 -8.27 -6.33
CA THR A 9 8.57 -8.09 -6.04
C THR A 9 8.20 -6.63 -5.76
N MET A 10 9.20 -5.73 -5.72
CA MET A 10 9.07 -4.34 -5.26
C MET A 10 8.43 -4.24 -3.87
N GLY A 11 8.65 -5.27 -3.03
CA GLY A 11 8.08 -5.39 -1.70
C GLY A 11 9.04 -4.93 -0.61
N PHE A 12 8.48 -4.38 0.47
CA PHE A 12 9.22 -4.09 1.69
C PHE A 12 8.94 -5.16 2.75
N TYR A 13 9.98 -5.57 3.45
CA TYR A 13 9.94 -6.58 4.50
C TYR A 13 10.61 -6.01 5.74
N ASP A 14 10.06 -6.28 6.92
CA ASP A 14 10.70 -5.90 8.18
C ASP A 14 10.79 -7.08 9.15
N THR A 15 11.80 -7.02 10.00
CA THR A 15 12.09 -8.02 11.05
C THR A 15 11.01 -8.13 12.12
N ARG A 16 10.18 -7.10 12.32
CA ARG A 16 9.11 -7.12 13.32
C ARG A 16 7.92 -7.95 12.83
N ALA A 17 7.58 -7.87 11.54
CA ALA A 17 6.49 -8.63 10.94
C ALA A 17 6.93 -10.03 10.48
N HIS A 18 8.18 -10.19 10.02
CA HIS A 18 8.66 -11.43 9.39
C HIS A 18 9.61 -12.25 10.26
N GLY A 19 9.93 -11.75 11.46
CA GLY A 19 10.89 -12.36 12.38
C GLY A 19 12.34 -12.09 12.01
N GLU A 20 13.20 -12.11 13.03
CA GLU A 20 14.65 -12.11 12.84
C GLU A 20 15.10 -13.43 12.20
N ARG A 21 16.18 -13.43 11.41
CA ARG A 21 16.70 -14.66 10.77
C ARG A 21 17.19 -15.70 11.78
N THR A 22 17.57 -15.23 12.96
CA THR A 22 18.17 -16.06 14.00
C THR A 22 17.61 -15.70 15.36
N LEU A 23 17.57 -16.67 16.26
CA LEU A 23 17.19 -16.49 17.65
C LEU A 23 18.36 -16.86 18.56
N TRP A 24 18.46 -16.20 19.71
CA TRP A 24 19.35 -16.58 20.78
C TRP A 24 18.64 -17.57 21.69
N VAL A 25 19.08 -18.83 21.67
CA VAL A 25 18.52 -19.89 22.51
C VAL A 25 19.59 -20.40 23.49
N PRO A 26 19.22 -20.82 24.71
CA PRO A 26 20.12 -21.57 25.57
C PRO A 26 20.70 -22.77 24.82
N ASP A 27 22.01 -22.98 24.92
CA ASP A 27 22.67 -24.11 24.28
C ASP A 27 22.01 -25.43 24.73
N PRO A 28 21.33 -26.17 23.83
CA PRO A 28 20.64 -27.41 24.18
C PRO A 28 21.61 -28.53 24.55
N GLN A 29 22.90 -28.40 24.22
CA GLN A 29 23.94 -29.34 24.58
C GLN A 29 24.64 -28.98 25.89
N TRP A 30 24.34 -27.82 26.48
CA TRP A 30 24.97 -27.38 27.72
C TRP A 30 24.61 -28.28 28.90
N LYS A 31 25.64 -28.72 29.61
CA LYS A 31 25.50 -29.46 30.86
C LYS A 31 25.91 -28.54 32.01
N ARG A 32 25.07 -28.50 33.04
CA ARG A 32 25.31 -27.70 34.23
C ARG A 32 26.60 -28.17 34.91
N PRO A 33 27.53 -27.26 35.25
CA PRO A 33 28.77 -27.63 35.91
C PRO A 33 28.50 -28.09 37.35
N GLU A 34 29.33 -28.99 37.85
CA GLU A 34 29.32 -29.40 39.26
C GLU A 34 30.23 -28.49 40.09
N ILE A 35 29.77 -28.13 41.29
CA ILE A 35 30.54 -27.43 42.32
C ILE A 35 30.66 -28.30 43.57
N SER A 36 31.76 -28.13 44.29
CA SER A 36 31.96 -28.78 45.58
C SER A 36 31.35 -27.93 46.70
N VAL A 37 30.34 -28.45 47.39
CA VAL A 37 29.74 -27.82 48.57
C VAL A 37 29.93 -28.72 49.78
N THR A 38 30.07 -28.16 50.98
CA THR A 38 30.10 -28.95 52.22
C THR A 38 28.74 -29.58 52.49
N ASP A 39 28.70 -30.85 52.91
CA ASP A 39 27.46 -31.58 53.17
C ASP A 39 26.59 -30.86 54.21
N PRO A 40 25.41 -30.32 53.82
CA PRO A 40 24.52 -29.61 54.74
C PRO A 40 23.84 -30.54 55.75
N ALA A 41 23.68 -31.82 55.40
CA ALA A 41 23.00 -32.83 56.22
C ALA A 41 23.96 -33.54 57.20
N TRP A 42 25.26 -33.26 57.11
CA TRP A 42 26.25 -33.83 58.00
C TRP A 42 26.13 -33.26 59.42
N ASN A 43 25.83 -34.15 60.37
CA ASN A 43 25.67 -33.82 61.80
C ASN A 43 26.87 -34.22 62.67
N GLY A 44 27.95 -34.71 62.05
CA GLY A 44 29.16 -35.14 62.75
C GLY A 44 29.00 -36.44 63.55
N PRO A 45 30.08 -37.20 63.78
CA PRO A 45 30.09 -38.25 64.78
C PRO A 45 30.05 -37.64 66.19
N TRP A 46 29.35 -38.28 67.12
CA TRP A 46 29.26 -37.79 68.50
C TRP A 46 30.57 -37.97 69.31
N ASP A 47 31.48 -38.81 68.84
CA ASP A 47 32.74 -39.19 69.49
C ASP A 47 33.98 -38.46 68.93
N THR A 48 33.85 -37.78 67.79
CA THR A 48 34.94 -37.06 67.11
C THR A 48 34.47 -35.68 66.60
N PRO A 49 34.30 -34.70 67.51
CA PRO A 49 33.74 -33.39 67.19
C PRO A 49 34.62 -32.53 66.26
N GLU A 50 35.90 -32.86 66.08
CA GLU A 50 36.83 -32.21 65.14
C GLU A 50 36.83 -32.81 63.73
N ALA A 51 35.97 -33.80 63.44
CA ALA A 51 35.91 -34.43 62.13
C ALA A 51 35.62 -33.40 61.01
N GLU A 52 36.40 -33.44 59.93
CA GLU A 52 36.18 -32.54 58.79
C GLU A 52 34.90 -32.90 58.04
N ARG A 53 34.06 -31.89 57.80
CA ARG A 53 32.79 -32.07 57.10
C ARG A 53 33.05 -32.47 55.64
N PRO A 54 32.51 -33.62 55.17
CA PRO A 54 32.69 -34.05 53.79
C PRO A 54 32.12 -33.05 52.78
N THR A 55 32.74 -32.99 51.60
CA THR A 55 32.22 -32.22 50.47
C THR A 55 31.43 -33.11 49.51
N LEU A 56 30.28 -32.62 49.06
CA LEU A 56 29.45 -33.21 48.01
C LEU A 56 29.66 -32.44 46.70
N ARG A 57 29.69 -33.16 45.58
CA ARG A 57 29.55 -32.54 44.25
C ARG A 57 28.07 -32.38 43.95
N VAL A 58 27.64 -31.14 43.79
CA VAL A 58 26.26 -30.80 43.43
C VAL A 58 26.29 -29.95 42.17
N GLU A 59 25.24 -30.03 41.36
CA GLU A 59 25.12 -29.13 40.22
C GLU A 59 25.02 -27.67 40.69
N ASP A 60 25.72 -26.77 40.01
CA ASP A 60 25.67 -25.34 40.32
C ASP A 60 24.30 -24.78 39.93
N ALA A 61 23.43 -24.59 40.92
CA ALA A 61 22.09 -24.03 40.75
C ALA A 61 22.10 -22.62 40.12
N GLN A 62 23.18 -21.86 40.29
CA GLN A 62 23.32 -20.49 39.80
C GLN A 62 23.92 -20.41 38.38
N ALA A 63 24.54 -21.48 37.89
CA ALA A 63 25.07 -21.54 36.54
C ALA A 63 23.92 -21.41 35.51
N LYS A 64 24.11 -20.50 34.56
CA LYS A 64 23.18 -20.27 33.43
C LYS A 64 23.81 -20.80 32.14
N PRO A 65 23.03 -21.47 31.27
CA PRO A 65 23.53 -21.90 29.97
C PRO A 65 23.99 -20.69 29.14
N PRO A 66 25.08 -20.82 28.37
CA PRO A 66 25.41 -19.84 27.35
C PRO A 66 24.31 -19.80 26.30
N LEU A 67 24.08 -18.63 25.71
CA LEU A 67 23.18 -18.47 24.58
C LEU A 67 23.94 -18.72 23.28
N ILE A 68 23.34 -19.49 22.39
CA ILE A 68 23.83 -19.71 21.02
C ILE A 68 22.85 -19.13 20.01
N GLN A 69 23.36 -18.68 18.88
CA GLN A 69 22.56 -18.18 17.77
C GLN A 69 22.14 -19.36 16.88
N VAL A 70 20.84 -19.57 16.73
CA VAL A 70 20.27 -20.62 15.86
C VAL A 70 19.38 -20.00 14.81
N ALA A 71 19.18 -20.69 13.69
CA ALA A 71 18.23 -20.27 12.66
C ALA A 71 16.81 -20.18 13.25
N ASN A 72 16.08 -19.12 12.92
CA ASN A 72 14.70 -18.96 13.32
C ASN A 72 13.79 -19.74 12.36
N PRO A 73 13.13 -20.84 12.79
CA PRO A 73 12.24 -21.61 11.92
C PRO A 73 10.99 -20.82 11.50
N ASP A 74 10.60 -19.80 12.27
CA ASP A 74 9.42 -18.97 11.99
C ASP A 74 9.75 -17.75 11.11
N CYS A 75 11.03 -17.56 10.73
CA CYS A 75 11.44 -16.45 9.86
C CYS A 75 10.85 -16.60 8.46
N CYS A 76 10.08 -15.60 8.04
CA CYS A 76 9.44 -15.54 6.72
C CYS A 76 10.10 -14.54 5.77
N LEU A 77 11.28 -14.02 6.11
CA LEU A 77 12.06 -13.16 5.20
C LEU A 77 12.54 -13.96 3.98
N PRO A 78 12.46 -13.38 2.76
CA PRO A 78 13.13 -13.93 1.57
C PRO A 78 14.63 -14.18 1.79
N PRO A 79 15.33 -14.90 0.89
CA PRO A 79 16.77 -15.11 0.99
C PRO A 79 17.56 -13.81 1.12
N ALA A 80 18.59 -13.77 1.96
CA ALA A 80 19.35 -12.55 2.24
C ALA A 80 20.00 -11.93 0.99
N ALA A 81 20.39 -12.77 0.02
CA ALA A 81 20.96 -12.33 -1.24
C ALA A 81 19.97 -11.60 -2.16
N GLU A 82 18.66 -11.66 -1.87
CA GLU A 82 17.61 -10.98 -2.65
C GLU A 82 17.11 -9.71 -1.94
N LEU A 83 17.55 -9.46 -0.71
CA LEU A 83 17.09 -8.37 0.13
C LEU A 83 18.18 -7.32 0.29
N GLN A 84 17.82 -6.07 0.02
CA GLN A 84 18.66 -4.92 0.29
C GLN A 84 18.15 -4.20 1.54
N GLU A 85 19.02 -3.94 2.51
CA GLU A 85 18.64 -3.18 3.70
C GLU A 85 18.38 -1.70 3.35
N VAL A 86 17.29 -1.17 3.90
CA VAL A 86 16.83 0.20 3.72
C VAL A 86 16.76 0.85 5.10
N SER A 87 17.31 2.06 5.22
CA SER A 87 17.23 2.78 6.50
C SER A 87 15.80 3.22 6.80
N GLU A 88 15.47 3.43 8.08
CA GLU A 88 14.14 3.91 8.46
C GLU A 88 13.83 5.28 7.81
N ASP A 89 14.80 6.18 7.76
CA ASP A 89 14.64 7.49 7.11
C ASP A 89 14.37 7.38 5.60
N GLU A 90 15.10 6.50 4.90
CA GLU A 90 14.90 6.21 3.48
C GLU A 90 13.51 5.62 3.23
N TYR A 91 13.10 4.65 4.06
CA TYR A 91 11.77 4.07 4.02
C TYR A 91 10.67 5.14 4.22
N GLN A 92 10.80 5.99 5.24
CA GLN A 92 9.82 7.06 5.48
C GLN A 92 9.76 8.05 4.31
N ALA A 93 10.91 8.42 3.74
CA ALA A 93 10.98 9.31 2.58
C ALA A 93 10.28 8.72 1.34
N LEU A 94 10.47 7.42 1.08
CA LEU A 94 9.82 6.70 -0.02
C LEU A 94 8.28 6.72 0.12
N PHE A 95 7.77 6.45 1.32
CA PHE A 95 6.32 6.43 1.57
C PHE A 95 5.71 7.84 1.58
N ALA A 96 6.44 8.84 2.09
CA ALA A 96 6.03 10.25 2.00
C ALA A 96 5.94 10.69 0.52
N ALA A 97 6.88 10.25 -0.32
CA ALA A 97 6.85 10.54 -1.74
C ALA A 97 5.63 9.90 -2.44
N GLN A 98 5.27 8.66 -2.08
CA GLN A 98 4.03 8.04 -2.58
C GLN A 98 2.78 8.83 -2.19
N ALA A 99 2.71 9.30 -0.94
CA ALA A 99 1.60 10.15 -0.48
C ALA A 99 1.50 11.47 -1.26
N SER A 100 2.62 11.96 -1.83
CA SER A 100 2.65 13.13 -2.72
C SER A 100 2.32 12.83 -4.19
N GLY A 101 2.00 11.57 -4.53
CA GLY A 101 1.62 11.15 -5.89
C GLY A 101 2.78 10.64 -6.76
N LYS A 102 3.98 10.48 -6.20
CA LYS A 102 5.11 9.82 -6.87
C LYS A 102 4.99 8.30 -6.77
N VAL A 103 5.79 7.57 -7.53
CA VAL A 103 5.83 6.10 -7.48
C VAL A 103 7.22 5.61 -7.08
N ILE A 104 7.27 4.46 -6.40
CA ILE A 104 8.52 3.78 -6.09
C ILE A 104 8.83 2.84 -7.25
N ALA A 105 10.01 3.00 -7.84
CA ALA A 105 10.55 2.13 -8.87
C ALA A 105 11.83 1.44 -8.37
N VAL A 106 12.37 0.55 -9.20
CA VAL A 106 13.63 -0.14 -8.94
C VAL A 106 14.70 0.43 -9.86
N GLU A 107 15.82 0.86 -9.29
CA GLU A 107 17.04 1.22 -9.99
C GLU A 107 18.22 0.62 -9.22
N ASP A 108 19.09 -0.15 -9.89
CA ASP A 108 20.23 -0.85 -9.29
C ASP A 108 19.87 -1.65 -8.02
N ASP A 109 18.79 -2.43 -8.07
CA ASP A 109 18.22 -3.21 -6.95
C ASP A 109 17.82 -2.39 -5.71
N ARG A 110 17.73 -1.06 -5.85
CA ARG A 110 17.30 -0.15 -4.79
C ARG A 110 15.96 0.52 -5.11
N PRO A 111 15.17 0.86 -4.07
CA PRO A 111 13.96 1.64 -4.25
C PRO A 111 14.31 3.10 -4.54
N VAL A 112 13.82 3.61 -5.66
CA VAL A 112 13.97 5.02 -6.04
C VAL A 112 12.60 5.66 -6.23
N VAL A 113 12.52 6.96 -5.94
CA VAL A 113 11.31 7.74 -6.18
C VAL A 113 11.36 8.30 -7.58
N VAL A 114 10.34 7.99 -8.39
CA VAL A 114 10.17 8.54 -9.73
C VAL A 114 8.78 9.16 -9.88
N ASP A 115 8.63 10.04 -10.87
CA ASP A 115 7.31 10.54 -11.23
C ASP A 115 6.49 9.41 -11.87
N PRO A 116 5.17 9.37 -11.65
CA PRO A 116 4.31 8.38 -12.29
C PRO A 116 4.48 8.49 -13.81
N PRO A 117 4.48 7.36 -14.54
CA PRO A 117 4.54 7.39 -15.99
C PRO A 117 3.36 8.21 -16.52
N GLU A 118 3.60 8.93 -17.62
CA GLU A 118 2.53 9.68 -18.27
C GLU A 118 1.36 8.76 -18.60
N PRO A 119 0.10 9.20 -18.38
CA PRO A 119 -1.05 8.36 -18.69
C PRO A 119 -1.06 7.98 -20.16
N THR A 120 -1.29 6.70 -20.43
CA THR A 120 -1.50 6.19 -21.78
C THR A 120 -2.67 6.91 -22.45
N TRP A 121 -2.70 6.93 -23.78
CA TRP A 121 -3.83 7.52 -24.51
C TRP A 121 -5.19 6.91 -24.10
N ALA A 122 -5.24 5.60 -23.88
CA ALA A 122 -6.45 4.93 -23.40
C ALA A 122 -6.92 5.47 -22.03
N GLN A 123 -5.99 5.70 -21.10
CA GLN A 123 -6.31 6.32 -19.81
C GLN A 123 -6.77 7.78 -19.96
N ARG A 124 -6.12 8.56 -20.83
CA ARG A 124 -6.55 9.93 -21.15
C ARG A 124 -7.96 9.97 -21.75
N LYS A 125 -8.27 9.07 -22.67
CA LYS A 125 -9.60 8.95 -23.28
C LYS A 125 -10.67 8.71 -22.22
N LEU A 126 -10.41 7.81 -21.27
CA LEU A 126 -11.32 7.55 -20.14
C LEU A 126 -11.51 8.78 -19.24
N GLU A 127 -10.43 9.53 -18.97
CA GLU A 127 -10.48 10.77 -18.19
C GLU A 127 -11.41 11.81 -18.84
N PHE A 128 -11.26 12.06 -20.15
CA PHE A 128 -12.13 12.98 -20.87
C PHE A 128 -13.58 12.51 -20.91
N VAL A 129 -13.82 11.23 -21.17
CA VAL A 129 -15.18 10.65 -21.17
C VAL A 129 -15.84 10.83 -19.80
N ALA A 130 -15.12 10.55 -18.71
CA ALA A 130 -15.62 10.75 -17.36
C ALA A 130 -15.89 12.24 -17.06
N ALA A 131 -14.99 13.14 -17.47
CA ALA A 131 -15.16 14.58 -17.29
C ALA A 131 -16.39 15.13 -18.04
N VAL A 132 -16.58 14.71 -19.30
CA VAL A 132 -17.76 15.09 -20.10
C VAL A 132 -19.03 14.57 -19.45
N GLN A 133 -19.09 13.29 -19.07
CA GLN A 133 -20.26 12.73 -18.39
C GLN A 133 -20.58 13.51 -17.10
N GLY A 134 -19.58 13.78 -16.27
CA GLY A 134 -19.74 14.55 -15.04
C GLY A 134 -20.25 15.97 -15.29
N PHE A 135 -19.75 16.65 -16.33
CA PHE A 135 -20.22 17.97 -16.73
C PHE A 135 -21.68 17.95 -17.19
N LEU A 136 -22.07 16.97 -18.02
CA LEU A 136 -23.45 16.83 -18.47
C LEU A 136 -24.41 16.59 -17.30
N ASP A 137 -24.04 15.71 -16.37
CA ASP A 137 -24.83 15.41 -15.17
C ASP A 137 -24.91 16.62 -14.24
N GLN A 138 -23.81 17.35 -14.02
CA GLN A 138 -23.81 18.56 -13.21
C GLN A 138 -24.68 19.67 -13.81
N THR A 139 -24.69 19.80 -15.14
CA THR A 139 -25.55 20.76 -15.85
C THR A 139 -27.03 20.41 -15.67
N ALA A 140 -27.39 19.13 -15.76
CA ALA A 140 -28.76 18.67 -15.49
C ALA A 140 -29.16 18.90 -14.02
N LYS A 141 -28.26 18.66 -13.08
CA LYS A 141 -28.45 18.98 -11.65
C LYS A 141 -28.72 20.45 -11.40
N ALA A 142 -27.98 21.34 -12.08
CA ALA A 142 -28.22 22.78 -11.98
C ALA A 142 -29.61 23.20 -12.50
N ALA A 143 -30.22 22.40 -13.38
CA ALA A 143 -31.60 22.59 -13.86
C ALA A 143 -32.67 21.92 -12.98
N GLY A 144 -32.29 21.27 -11.87
CA GLY A 144 -33.20 20.67 -10.89
C GLY A 144 -33.50 19.18 -11.09
N TYR A 145 -32.71 18.47 -11.92
CA TYR A 145 -32.81 17.02 -12.10
C TYR A 145 -31.80 16.26 -11.24
N ASP A 146 -31.99 14.95 -11.06
CA ASP A 146 -31.01 14.12 -10.32
C ASP A 146 -29.72 13.93 -11.12
N ASP A 147 -29.83 13.71 -12.43
CA ASP A 147 -28.73 13.56 -13.39
C ASP A 147 -29.25 13.77 -14.84
N LEU A 148 -28.36 13.63 -15.83
CA LEU A 148 -28.74 13.79 -17.23
C LEU A 148 -29.77 12.73 -17.68
N LYS A 149 -29.68 11.50 -17.18
CA LYS A 149 -30.59 10.41 -17.58
C LYS A 149 -32.00 10.68 -17.08
N ASN A 150 -32.13 11.21 -15.86
CA ASN A 150 -33.39 11.66 -15.28
C ASN A 150 -34.02 12.77 -16.14
N ALA A 151 -33.26 13.80 -16.53
CA ALA A 151 -33.77 14.85 -17.42
C ALA A 151 -34.26 14.28 -18.77
N ILE A 152 -33.46 13.40 -19.40
CA ILE A 152 -33.78 12.81 -20.71
C ILE A 152 -34.98 11.85 -20.64
N SER A 153 -35.25 11.25 -19.49
CA SER A 153 -36.39 10.32 -19.31
C SER A 153 -37.74 11.00 -19.58
N TYR A 154 -37.84 12.31 -19.40
CA TYR A 154 -39.06 13.09 -19.63
C TYR A 154 -39.27 13.52 -21.09
N ALA A 155 -38.35 13.26 -22.01
CA ALA A 155 -38.43 13.84 -23.37
C ALA A 155 -39.67 13.41 -24.19
N ASP A 156 -40.36 12.36 -23.75
CA ASP A 156 -41.58 11.84 -24.37
C ASP A 156 -42.82 12.01 -23.45
N GLU A 157 -42.75 12.86 -22.42
CA GLU A 157 -43.83 13.14 -21.44
C GLU A 157 -45.01 13.93 -22.08
N PRO A 158 -46.21 13.36 -22.23
CA PRO A 158 -47.32 14.03 -22.92
C PRO A 158 -48.15 14.97 -22.03
N ALA A 159 -48.15 14.77 -20.70
CA ALA A 159 -49.03 15.51 -19.79
C ALA A 159 -48.43 16.84 -19.33
N VAL A 160 -47.10 16.95 -19.30
CA VAL A 160 -46.39 18.16 -18.83
C VAL A 160 -45.42 18.67 -19.91
N PRO A 161 -45.88 19.60 -20.78
CA PRO A 161 -45.07 20.08 -21.92
C PRO A 161 -43.71 20.65 -21.54
N ARG A 162 -43.61 21.29 -20.37
CA ARG A 162 -42.33 21.82 -19.85
C ARG A 162 -41.27 20.73 -19.70
N PHE A 163 -41.61 19.61 -19.05
CA PHE A 163 -40.66 18.51 -18.84
C PHE A 163 -40.31 17.80 -20.15
N GLN A 164 -41.28 17.70 -21.06
CA GLN A 164 -41.04 17.16 -22.40
C GLN A 164 -40.00 17.98 -23.17
N GLN A 165 -40.22 19.29 -23.26
CA GLN A 165 -39.35 20.19 -24.01
C GLN A 165 -37.94 20.24 -23.40
N GLN A 166 -37.83 20.28 -22.07
CA GLN A 166 -36.53 20.22 -21.39
C GLN A 166 -35.83 18.86 -21.61
N GLY A 167 -36.55 17.75 -21.50
CA GLY A 167 -35.99 16.41 -21.76
C GLY A 167 -35.49 16.26 -23.21
N GLN A 168 -36.21 16.81 -24.19
CA GLN A 168 -35.79 16.85 -25.59
C GLN A 168 -34.54 17.71 -25.80
N ALA A 169 -34.46 18.86 -25.14
CA ALA A 169 -33.29 19.73 -25.17
C ALA A 169 -32.06 19.02 -24.60
N PHE A 170 -32.16 18.40 -23.42
CA PHE A 170 -31.08 17.61 -22.83
C PHE A 170 -30.69 16.39 -23.70
N ARG A 171 -31.66 15.70 -24.30
CA ARG A 171 -31.41 14.54 -25.19
C ARG A 171 -30.63 14.96 -26.42
N THR A 172 -31.02 16.06 -27.05
CA THR A 172 -30.35 16.64 -28.22
C THR A 172 -28.95 17.13 -27.87
N TRP A 173 -28.84 17.91 -26.80
CA TRP A 173 -27.58 18.47 -26.33
C TRP A 173 -26.55 17.39 -25.98
N ARG A 174 -26.95 16.35 -25.24
CA ARG A 174 -26.10 15.19 -24.94
C ARG A 174 -25.52 14.57 -26.21
N SER A 175 -26.35 14.36 -27.23
CA SER A 175 -25.90 13.76 -28.49
C SER A 175 -24.87 14.63 -29.19
N LEU A 176 -25.06 15.95 -29.22
CA LEU A 176 -24.09 16.90 -29.80
C LEU A 176 -22.77 16.92 -29.02
N CYS A 177 -22.83 16.93 -27.68
CA CYS A 177 -21.64 16.86 -26.84
C CYS A 177 -20.84 15.58 -27.05
N TRP A 178 -21.51 14.42 -27.16
CA TRP A 178 -20.80 13.16 -27.42
C TRP A 178 -20.25 13.07 -28.84
N ALA A 179 -20.98 13.56 -29.84
CA ALA A 179 -20.47 13.63 -31.21
C ALA A 179 -19.19 14.47 -31.28
N PHE A 180 -19.22 15.68 -30.71
CA PHE A 180 -18.04 16.53 -30.60
C PHE A 180 -16.92 15.84 -29.82
N CYS A 181 -17.23 15.26 -28.65
CA CYS A 181 -16.24 14.63 -27.79
C CYS A 181 -15.45 13.53 -28.52
N TYR A 182 -16.15 12.60 -29.17
CA TYR A 182 -15.48 11.51 -29.88
C TYR A 182 -14.72 11.98 -31.13
N GLU A 183 -15.24 12.96 -31.86
CA GLU A 183 -14.51 13.57 -32.98
C GLU A 183 -13.18 14.17 -32.51
N GLN A 184 -13.19 14.92 -31.40
CA GLN A 184 -11.96 15.52 -30.87
C GLN A 184 -11.02 14.48 -30.26
N LEU A 185 -11.54 13.43 -29.61
CA LEU A 185 -10.73 12.31 -29.13
C LEU A 185 -10.03 11.59 -30.27
N ASP A 186 -10.72 11.33 -31.38
CA ASP A 186 -10.10 10.70 -32.55
C ASP A 186 -9.01 11.60 -33.17
N ALA A 187 -9.23 12.92 -33.22
CA ALA A 187 -8.21 13.88 -33.67
C ALA A 187 -6.97 13.91 -32.76
N MET A 188 -7.17 13.85 -31.45
CA MET A 188 -6.08 13.78 -30.47
C MET A 188 -5.31 12.45 -30.58
N GLU A 189 -6.00 11.32 -30.78
CA GLU A 189 -5.41 9.99 -30.99
C GLU A 189 -4.54 9.95 -32.25
N GLN A 190 -5.03 10.57 -33.33
CA GLN A 190 -4.34 10.71 -34.61
C GLN A 190 -3.25 11.79 -34.59
N LYS A 191 -3.06 12.49 -33.46
CA LYS A 191 -2.12 13.61 -33.28
C LYS A 191 -2.33 14.76 -34.26
N THR A 192 -3.56 14.92 -34.77
CA THR A 192 -3.95 16.08 -35.59
C THR A 192 -4.40 17.27 -34.74
N ARG A 193 -4.53 17.06 -33.43
CA ARG A 193 -4.88 18.06 -32.42
C ARG A 193 -4.04 17.86 -31.16
N GLU A 194 -3.60 18.95 -30.55
CA GLU A 194 -2.95 18.93 -29.23
C GLU A 194 -3.94 18.53 -28.13
N VAL A 195 -3.48 17.73 -27.16
CA VAL A 195 -4.30 17.28 -26.04
C VAL A 195 -4.43 18.42 -25.01
N PRO A 196 -5.62 19.03 -24.84
CA PRO A 196 -5.82 20.10 -23.88
C PRO A 196 -5.95 19.55 -22.46
N SER A 197 -6.08 20.45 -21.47
CA SER A 197 -6.57 20.04 -20.15
C SER A 197 -8.06 19.65 -20.20
N PRO A 198 -8.56 18.77 -19.31
CA PRO A 198 -9.98 18.46 -19.23
C PRO A 198 -10.87 19.70 -19.09
N LYS A 199 -10.46 20.69 -18.29
CA LYS A 199 -11.23 21.94 -18.11
C LYS A 199 -11.35 22.76 -19.40
N ALA A 200 -10.25 22.89 -20.15
CA ALA A 200 -10.26 23.60 -21.43
C ALA A 200 -11.16 22.88 -22.43
N PHE A 201 -11.05 21.55 -22.51
CA PHE A 201 -11.90 20.71 -23.36
C PHE A 201 -13.40 20.86 -23.05
N LEU A 202 -13.77 20.84 -21.77
CA LEU A 202 -15.17 21.04 -21.35
C LEU A 202 -15.73 22.40 -21.75
N SER A 203 -14.87 23.42 -21.87
CA SER A 203 -15.29 24.77 -22.28
C SER A 203 -15.59 24.87 -23.78
N GLU A 204 -15.19 23.87 -24.57
CA GLU A 204 -15.47 23.79 -26.01
C GLU A 204 -16.75 23.02 -26.32
N LEU A 205 -17.34 22.36 -25.33
CA LEU A 205 -18.58 21.59 -25.53
C LEU A 205 -19.71 22.50 -26.02
N PRO A 206 -20.62 21.98 -26.87
CA PRO A 206 -21.83 22.69 -27.27
C PRO A 206 -22.58 23.27 -26.06
N ALA A 207 -23.12 24.48 -26.19
CA ALA A 207 -23.92 25.08 -25.13
C ALA A 207 -25.32 24.46 -25.08
N LEU A 208 -25.84 24.25 -23.87
CA LEU A 208 -27.23 23.82 -23.66
C LEU A 208 -28.17 25.01 -23.85
N SER A 209 -29.20 24.84 -24.67
CA SER A 209 -30.31 25.80 -24.80
C SER A 209 -31.58 25.17 -24.24
N LEU A 210 -32.03 25.65 -23.08
CA LEU A 210 -33.29 25.21 -22.47
C LEU A 210 -34.46 26.10 -22.93
N PRO A 211 -35.63 25.51 -23.23
CA PRO A 211 -36.86 26.26 -23.45
C PRO A 211 -37.31 26.93 -22.14
N ALA A 212 -37.91 28.12 -22.27
CA ALA A 212 -38.43 28.92 -21.17
C ALA A 212 -39.60 28.26 -20.43
#